data_AF-A0A957ITP5-F1
#
_entry.id   AF-A0A957ITP5-F1
#
_cell.length_a   1.000
_cell.length_b   1.000
_cell.length_c   1.000
_cell.angle_alpha   90.00
_cell.angle_beta   90.00
_cell.angle_gamma   90.00
#
_symmetry.space_group_name_H-M   'P 1'
#
loop_
_entity.id
_entity.type
_entity.pdbx_description
1 polymer ?
#
loop_
_entity_poly.entity_id
_entity_poly.type
_entity_poly.pdbx_seq_one_letter_code
_entity_poly.pdbx_strand_id
1 'polypeptide(L)'
;MLAAANGRLLPPASTEKTMHEERKSILELLARGKITAEEAALLLDALEGPEPVAAVAEEPAFALPHLPSPPRPPQPPSPPRMPPMPRVHFGWQQRRQPIDPRLSEVLARLGLTDLSDEEWHQLQIHHINTAFVERYRGAGLKSLTIEDLVQLKIHNVPPELVQVVREVAGADVAIDEIVPLAIHRVNPELVRELVDWKGADLDWHGVAELGIHRTPLELVRQLRKLGMNEVSLADLAEMGIHRVRPAFVEEVMALNLPGMTPHHLVEMRIHGLRSGFVREMAALNLPDLTPERLVEMAIHGVTADFARQMRRQYGDKLTAAQLVEMQITGHFDLGEWAEDWEEKIAFVPEGTPVSYLQRLKATGLPGLDEKMMLALYYQGVAVEDVERWQKTAVSDLNANGILALHSLGITPERVEKLAAAHGGKLTVAEIIALDVK
;
A
#
# COMPACT_ATOMS: atom_id res chain seq x y z
N MET A 1 -11.19 -18.88 51.11
CA MET A 1 -11.22 -18.48 49.68
C MET A 1 -9.89 -17.81 49.40
N LEU A 2 -9.00 -18.26 48.52
CA LEU A 2 -8.99 -19.37 47.56
C LEU A 2 -7.52 -19.82 47.40
N ALA A 3 -7.34 -21.13 47.22
CA ALA A 3 -6.08 -21.81 46.92
C ALA A 3 -5.49 -21.41 45.56
N ALA A 4 -4.17 -21.50 45.42
CA ALA A 4 -3.52 -22.22 44.31
C ALA A 4 -2.01 -22.39 44.58
N ALA A 5 -1.63 -23.58 45.05
CA ALA A 5 -0.27 -24.06 44.99
C ALA A 5 -0.03 -24.63 43.58
N ASN A 6 0.98 -24.12 42.86
CA ASN A 6 1.38 -24.65 41.56
C ASN A 6 2.04 -26.03 41.74
N GLY A 7 1.23 -27.09 41.68
CA GLY A 7 1.69 -28.46 41.60
C GLY A 7 2.10 -28.82 40.16
N ARG A 8 3.40 -28.96 39.93
CA ARG A 8 3.95 -29.75 38.81
C ARG A 8 3.88 -31.23 39.21
N LEU A 9 2.96 -32.01 38.63
CA LEU A 9 3.06 -33.47 38.69
C LEU A 9 4.03 -33.92 37.58
N LEU A 10 5.17 -34.51 37.97
CA LEU A 10 5.98 -35.31 37.06
C LEU A 10 5.29 -36.67 36.85
N PRO A 11 5.29 -37.24 35.63
CA PRO A 11 4.78 -38.59 35.40
C PRO A 11 5.65 -39.64 36.13
N PRO A 12 5.10 -40.81 36.49
CA PRO A 12 5.83 -41.82 37.24
C PRO A 12 6.95 -42.46 36.40
N ALA A 13 8.12 -42.68 37.04
CA ALA A 13 9.37 -43.16 36.44
C ALA A 13 9.31 -44.48 35.63
N SER A 14 8.21 -45.22 35.67
CA SER A 14 8.00 -46.42 34.84
C SER A 14 7.62 -46.13 33.38
N THR A 15 7.19 -44.91 33.07
CA THR A 15 6.73 -44.51 31.72
C THR A 15 7.85 -44.01 30.81
N GLU A 16 8.89 -43.38 31.38
CA GLU A 16 10.06 -42.90 30.61
C GLU A 16 10.89 -44.04 30.03
N LYS A 17 11.05 -45.14 30.78
CA LYS A 17 11.85 -46.29 30.34
C LYS A 17 11.22 -47.02 29.15
N THR A 18 9.89 -47.13 29.12
CA THR A 18 9.14 -47.73 28.01
C THR A 18 9.12 -46.83 26.78
N MET A 19 8.98 -45.50 26.94
CA MET A 19 9.03 -44.55 25.82
C MET A 19 10.40 -44.53 25.14
N HIS A 20 11.49 -44.73 25.90
CA HIS A 20 12.83 -44.77 25.33
C HIS A 20 13.07 -46.03 24.47
N GLU A 21 12.50 -47.18 24.87
CA GLU A 21 12.56 -48.44 24.11
C GLU A 21 11.71 -48.38 22.83
N GLU A 22 10.54 -47.72 22.88
CA GLU A 22 9.65 -47.53 21.71
C GLU A 22 10.25 -46.57 20.68
N ARG A 23 10.83 -45.44 21.12
CA ARG A 23 11.58 -44.50 20.26
C ARG A 23 12.73 -45.19 19.52
N LYS A 24 13.43 -46.09 20.21
CA LYS A 24 14.54 -46.86 19.63
C LYS A 24 14.07 -47.81 18.51
N SER A 25 12.97 -48.52 18.74
CA SER A 25 12.40 -49.45 17.75
C SER A 25 11.99 -48.74 16.46
N ILE A 26 11.39 -47.55 16.58
CA ILE A 26 10.97 -46.72 15.43
C ILE A 26 12.20 -46.30 14.60
N LEU A 27 13.28 -45.85 15.25
CA LEU A 27 14.50 -45.42 14.57
C LEU A 27 15.26 -46.58 13.90
N GLU A 28 15.25 -47.79 14.48
CA GLU A 28 15.84 -48.98 13.84
C GLU A 28 15.07 -49.40 12.56
N LEU A 29 13.75 -49.21 12.55
CA LEU A 29 12.93 -49.48 11.36
C LEU A 29 13.22 -48.45 10.25
N LEU A 30 13.41 -47.17 10.61
CA LEU A 30 13.80 -46.11 9.67
C LEU A 30 15.19 -46.39 9.07
N ALA A 31 16.18 -46.73 9.91
CA ALA A 31 17.55 -47.02 9.47
C ALA A 31 17.65 -48.22 8.52
N ARG A 32 16.73 -49.19 8.64
CA ARG A 32 16.62 -50.34 7.74
C ARG A 32 15.74 -50.08 6.51
N GLY A 33 15.21 -48.86 6.36
CA GLY A 33 14.31 -48.47 5.26
C GLY A 33 12.95 -49.15 5.30
N LYS A 34 12.52 -49.66 6.46
CA LYS A 34 11.23 -50.37 6.61
C LYS A 34 10.05 -49.42 6.81
N ILE A 35 10.32 -48.19 7.23
CA ILE A 35 9.36 -47.09 7.32
C ILE A 35 9.99 -45.83 6.73
N THR A 36 9.15 -44.91 6.28
CA THR A 36 9.55 -43.60 5.75
C THR A 36 9.86 -42.60 6.86
N ALA A 37 10.56 -41.51 6.53
CA ALA A 37 10.85 -40.43 7.49
C ALA A 37 9.58 -39.76 8.03
N GLU A 38 8.54 -39.64 7.20
CA GLU A 38 7.23 -39.09 7.59
C GLU A 38 6.51 -40.01 8.59
N GLU A 39 6.51 -41.32 8.34
CA GLU A 39 5.94 -42.31 9.25
C GLU A 39 6.70 -42.38 10.59
N ALA A 40 8.04 -42.27 10.54
CA ALA A 40 8.85 -42.21 11.75
C ALA A 40 8.54 -40.95 12.57
N ALA A 41 8.42 -39.78 11.93
CA ALA A 41 8.08 -38.52 12.60
C ALA A 41 6.70 -38.59 13.28
N LEU A 42 5.69 -39.12 12.59
CA LEU A 42 4.34 -39.31 13.15
C LEU A 42 4.33 -40.23 14.38
N LEU A 43 5.10 -41.32 14.35
CA LEU A 43 5.19 -42.25 15.48
C LEU A 43 5.95 -41.65 16.66
N LEU A 44 6.93 -40.77 16.40
CA LEU A 44 7.68 -40.06 17.43
C LEU A 44 6.85 -38.94 18.08
N ASP A 45 6.12 -38.14 17.29
CA ASP A 45 5.18 -37.13 17.79
C ASP A 45 4.09 -37.77 18.66
N ALA A 46 3.59 -38.94 18.25
CA ALA A 46 2.59 -39.68 19.02
C ALA A 46 3.12 -40.16 20.40
N LEU A 47 4.44 -40.33 20.55
CA LEU A 47 5.07 -40.68 21.83
C LEU A 47 5.25 -39.47 22.76
N GLU A 48 5.46 -38.26 22.21
CA GLU A 48 5.72 -37.05 23.00
C GLU A 48 4.44 -36.40 23.57
N GLY A 49 3.27 -36.78 23.05
CA GLY A 49 1.97 -36.31 23.52
C GLY A 49 1.70 -34.85 23.11
N PRO A 50 0.45 -34.36 23.20
CA PRO A 50 0.12 -33.01 22.75
C PRO A 50 0.80 -31.94 23.61
N GLU A 51 1.62 -31.12 22.98
CA GLU A 51 2.18 -29.88 23.54
C GLU A 51 1.07 -29.01 24.16
N PRO A 52 1.17 -28.60 25.44
CA PRO A 52 0.22 -27.67 26.01
C PRO A 52 0.39 -26.30 25.34
N VAL A 53 -0.66 -25.86 24.65
CA VAL A 53 -0.75 -24.52 24.07
C VAL A 53 -0.57 -23.48 25.18
N ALA A 54 0.57 -22.78 25.16
CA ALA A 54 0.84 -21.71 26.10
C ALA A 54 -0.21 -20.60 25.92
N ALA A 55 -0.96 -20.31 26.97
CA ALA A 55 -1.87 -19.17 26.99
C ALA A 55 -1.07 -17.89 26.72
N VAL A 56 -1.43 -17.19 25.66
CA VAL A 56 -0.90 -15.85 25.34
C VAL A 56 -1.28 -14.94 26.51
N ALA A 57 -0.28 -14.55 27.30
CA ALA A 57 -0.44 -13.52 28.32
C ALA A 57 -0.66 -12.19 27.60
N GLU A 58 -1.76 -11.51 27.90
CA GLU A 58 -1.97 -10.13 27.48
C GLU A 58 -0.79 -9.26 27.93
N GLU A 59 -0.16 -8.56 26.98
CA GLU A 59 0.88 -7.60 27.32
C GLU A 59 0.31 -6.49 28.21
N PRO A 60 1.00 -6.11 29.31
CA PRO A 60 0.58 -4.97 30.09
C PRO A 60 0.82 -3.70 29.27
N ALA A 61 -0.20 -2.86 29.17
CA ALA A 61 -0.11 -1.53 28.56
C ALA A 61 1.13 -0.79 29.09
N PHE A 62 2.00 -0.38 28.17
CA PHE A 62 3.15 0.47 28.46
C PHE A 62 2.65 1.77 29.11
N ALA A 63 2.81 1.88 30.43
CA ALA A 63 2.61 3.14 31.14
C ALA A 63 3.79 4.06 30.79
N LEU A 64 3.54 5.04 29.92
CA LEU A 64 4.50 6.14 29.70
C LEU A 64 4.83 6.78 31.06
N PRO A 65 6.11 7.04 31.38
CA PRO A 65 6.45 7.82 32.56
C PRO A 65 5.77 9.19 32.46
N HIS A 66 5.20 9.66 33.56
CA HIS A 66 4.44 10.92 33.61
C HIS A 66 5.32 12.07 33.10
N LEU A 67 5.12 12.46 31.84
CA LEU A 67 5.70 13.70 31.33
C LEU A 67 5.10 14.84 32.16
N PRO A 68 5.91 15.76 32.70
CA PRO A 68 5.38 16.91 33.41
C PRO A 68 4.47 17.69 32.46
N SER A 69 3.26 18.01 32.93
CA SER A 69 2.32 18.84 32.17
C SER A 69 3.04 20.11 31.69
N PRO A 70 2.96 20.47 30.41
CA PRO A 70 3.53 21.73 29.95
C PRO A 70 2.94 22.88 30.78
N PRO A 71 3.74 23.92 31.09
CA PRO A 71 3.25 25.06 31.86
C PRO A 71 2.04 25.66 31.14
N ARG A 72 0.99 25.97 31.91
CA ARG A 72 -0.19 26.66 31.37
C ARG A 72 0.29 27.92 30.65
N PRO A 73 -0.12 28.17 29.40
CA PRO A 73 0.15 29.45 28.76
C PRO A 73 -0.38 30.58 29.65
N PRO A 74 0.32 31.73 29.71
CA PRO A 74 -0.10 32.85 30.53
C PRO A 74 -1.53 33.24 30.13
N GLN A 75 -2.40 33.43 31.12
CA GLN A 75 -3.74 33.95 30.84
C GLN A 75 -3.60 35.31 30.16
N PRO A 76 -4.27 35.54 29.02
CA PRO A 76 -4.31 36.87 28.44
C PRO A 76 -4.89 37.84 29.47
N PRO A 77 -4.39 39.10 29.52
CA PRO A 77 -4.90 40.07 30.46
C PRO A 77 -6.41 40.21 30.29
N SER A 78 -7.14 40.29 31.41
CA SER A 78 -8.57 40.54 31.36
C SER A 78 -8.81 41.83 30.58
N PRO A 79 -9.70 41.84 29.57
CA PRO A 79 -10.00 43.05 28.83
C PRO A 79 -10.48 44.12 29.81
N PRO A 80 -10.10 45.40 29.62
CA PRO A 80 -10.53 46.48 30.49
C PRO A 80 -12.06 46.49 30.55
N ARG A 81 -12.61 46.70 31.76
CA ARG A 81 -14.06 46.82 31.97
C ARG A 81 -14.56 47.94 31.06
N MET A 82 -15.36 47.60 30.03
CA MET A 82 -15.95 48.61 29.16
C MET A 82 -16.74 49.59 30.02
N PRO A 83 -16.61 50.91 29.79
CA PRO A 83 -17.53 51.86 30.40
C PRO A 83 -18.96 51.47 30.01
N PRO A 84 -19.97 51.73 30.87
CA PRO A 84 -21.35 51.47 30.48
C PRO A 84 -21.60 52.20 29.16
N MET A 85 -21.97 51.43 28.13
CA MET A 85 -22.29 51.98 26.82
C MET A 85 -23.33 53.08 27.05
N PRO A 86 -23.16 54.29 26.48
CA PRO A 86 -24.25 55.24 26.49
C PRO A 86 -25.47 54.53 25.90
N ARG A 87 -26.65 54.70 26.51
CA ARG A 87 -27.91 54.27 25.88
C ARG A 87 -28.06 55.06 24.59
N VAL A 88 -27.49 54.54 23.51
CA VAL A 88 -27.75 55.02 22.18
C VAL A 88 -29.19 54.61 21.92
N HIS A 89 -30.09 55.58 21.92
CA HIS A 89 -31.36 55.39 21.23
C HIS A 89 -31.00 55.10 19.77
N PHE A 90 -31.02 53.83 19.39
CA PHE A 90 -30.95 53.40 18.00
C PHE A 90 -32.24 53.85 17.30
N GLY A 91 -32.32 55.15 17.01
CA GLY A 91 -33.18 55.61 15.96
C GLY A 91 -32.60 55.08 14.66
N TRP A 92 -33.25 54.11 14.05
CA TRP A 92 -33.03 53.74 12.65
C TRP A 92 -33.47 54.89 11.73
N GLN A 93 -32.89 56.08 11.90
CA GLN A 93 -32.77 57.03 10.82
C GLN A 93 -31.51 56.65 10.05
N GLN A 94 -31.50 55.44 9.49
CA GLN A 94 -30.66 55.20 8.32
C GLN A 94 -31.11 56.25 7.31
N ARG A 95 -30.21 57.17 6.96
CA ARG A 95 -30.39 58.00 5.78
C ARG A 95 -30.61 57.01 4.64
N ARG A 96 -31.88 56.78 4.24
CA ARG A 96 -32.23 56.03 3.03
C ARG A 96 -31.40 56.71 1.93
N GLN A 97 -30.31 56.08 1.49
CA GLN A 97 -29.62 56.63 0.33
C GLN A 97 -30.66 56.65 -0.78
N PRO A 98 -30.84 57.79 -1.46
CA PRO A 98 -31.79 57.85 -2.57
C PRO A 98 -31.40 56.74 -3.54
N ILE A 99 -32.33 55.83 -3.80
CA ILE A 99 -32.17 54.74 -4.76
C ILE A 99 -31.82 55.40 -6.10
N ASP A 100 -30.75 54.93 -6.75
CA ASP A 100 -30.40 55.37 -8.11
C ASP A 100 -31.65 55.20 -8.99
N PRO A 101 -32.25 56.27 -9.53
CA PRO A 101 -33.47 56.16 -10.34
C PRO A 101 -33.30 55.20 -11.52
N ARG A 102 -32.08 55.05 -12.03
CA ARG A 102 -31.76 54.12 -13.11
C ARG A 102 -31.82 52.66 -12.67
N LEU A 103 -31.54 52.37 -11.40
CA LEU A 103 -31.65 51.00 -10.88
C LEU A 103 -33.10 50.55 -10.89
N SER A 104 -34.03 51.41 -10.43
CA SER A 104 -35.47 51.14 -10.47
C SER A 104 -35.98 50.87 -11.89
N GLU A 105 -35.50 51.64 -12.88
CA GLU A 105 -35.86 51.43 -14.29
C GLU A 105 -35.38 50.06 -14.82
N VAL A 106 -34.16 49.64 -14.48
CA VAL A 106 -33.62 48.35 -14.93
C VAL A 106 -34.32 47.18 -14.23
N LEU A 107 -34.62 47.31 -12.93
CA LEU A 107 -35.39 46.31 -12.18
C LEU A 107 -36.81 46.16 -12.74
N ALA A 108 -37.49 47.27 -13.05
CA ALA A 108 -38.81 47.24 -13.67
C ALA A 108 -38.81 46.51 -15.04
N ARG A 109 -37.73 46.62 -15.84
CA ARG A 109 -37.57 45.85 -17.09
C ARG A 109 -37.42 44.34 -16.88
N LEU A 110 -37.02 43.91 -15.69
CA LEU A 110 -36.99 42.51 -15.27
C LEU A 110 -38.34 42.06 -14.67
N GLY A 111 -39.34 42.94 -14.62
CA GLY A 111 -40.61 42.68 -13.94
C GLY A 111 -40.53 42.80 -12.41
N LEU A 112 -39.39 43.25 -11.87
CA LEU A 112 -39.18 43.48 -10.45
C LEU A 112 -39.72 44.87 -10.07
N THR A 113 -41.04 44.97 -10.00
CA THR A 113 -41.77 46.15 -9.49
C THR A 113 -42.22 45.93 -8.05
N ASP A 114 -42.60 46.99 -7.36
CA ASP A 114 -43.23 46.92 -6.02
C ASP A 114 -42.40 46.21 -4.94
N LEU A 115 -41.07 46.36 -5.00
CA LEU A 115 -40.15 45.78 -4.03
C LEU A 115 -40.44 46.25 -2.60
N SER A 116 -40.41 45.32 -1.67
CA SER A 116 -40.52 45.57 -0.23
C SER A 116 -39.36 46.41 0.29
N ASP A 117 -39.56 47.04 1.46
CA ASP A 117 -38.48 47.75 2.16
C ASP A 117 -37.27 46.82 2.45
N GLU A 118 -37.51 45.52 2.66
CA GLU A 118 -36.45 44.52 2.86
C GLU A 118 -35.68 44.25 1.57
N GLU A 119 -36.34 44.03 0.43
CA GLU A 119 -35.65 43.81 -0.85
C GLU A 119 -34.82 45.03 -1.27
N TRP A 120 -35.34 46.24 -1.06
CA TRP A 120 -34.55 47.45 -1.25
C TRP A 120 -33.34 47.51 -0.32
N HIS A 121 -33.52 47.08 0.93
CA HIS A 121 -32.43 47.00 1.89
C HIS A 121 -31.35 45.99 1.43
N GLN A 122 -31.75 44.80 0.99
CA GLN A 122 -30.84 43.77 0.45
C GLN A 122 -30.01 44.29 -0.72
N LEU A 123 -30.65 44.95 -1.70
CA LEU A 123 -29.93 45.57 -2.83
C LEU A 123 -28.89 46.60 -2.35
N GLN A 124 -29.23 47.41 -1.34
CA GLN A 124 -28.35 48.44 -0.80
C GLN A 124 -27.15 47.86 -0.04
N ILE A 125 -27.38 46.93 0.89
CA ILE A 125 -26.31 46.36 1.72
C ILE A 125 -25.33 45.52 0.90
N HIS A 126 -25.82 44.90 -0.18
CA HIS A 126 -24.98 44.14 -1.11
C HIS A 126 -24.41 45.02 -2.24
N HIS A 127 -24.69 46.33 -2.25
CA HIS A 127 -24.21 47.26 -3.26
C HIS A 127 -24.54 46.83 -4.69
N ILE A 128 -25.76 46.33 -4.90
CA ILE A 128 -26.31 46.00 -6.21
C ILE A 128 -26.77 47.29 -6.86
N ASN A 129 -26.21 47.61 -8.03
CA ASN A 129 -26.47 48.85 -8.75
C ASN A 129 -26.83 48.57 -10.22
N THR A 130 -27.24 49.62 -10.93
CA THR A 130 -27.67 49.54 -12.34
C THR A 130 -26.65 48.81 -13.22
N ALA A 131 -25.36 49.11 -13.05
CA ALA A 131 -24.29 48.50 -13.83
C ALA A 131 -24.08 47.01 -13.51
N PHE A 132 -24.35 46.58 -12.27
CA PHE A 132 -24.35 45.17 -11.90
C PHE A 132 -25.49 44.44 -12.59
N VAL A 133 -26.73 44.95 -12.46
CA VAL A 133 -27.91 44.29 -13.06
C VAL A 133 -27.77 44.20 -14.58
N GLU A 134 -27.39 45.29 -15.25
CA GLU A 134 -27.21 45.28 -16.72
C GLU A 134 -26.10 44.32 -17.18
N ARG A 135 -25.06 44.10 -16.37
CA ARG A 135 -23.99 43.15 -16.68
C ARG A 135 -24.50 41.71 -16.77
N TYR A 136 -25.32 41.28 -15.81
CA TYR A 136 -25.90 39.93 -15.81
C TYR A 136 -27.02 39.78 -16.83
N ARG A 137 -27.79 40.84 -17.10
CA ARG A 137 -28.68 40.89 -18.27
C ARG A 137 -27.91 40.70 -19.57
N GLY A 138 -26.74 41.33 -19.70
CA GLY A 138 -25.80 41.14 -20.81
C GLY A 138 -25.22 39.73 -20.90
N ALA A 139 -25.07 39.03 -19.77
CA ALA A 139 -24.76 37.60 -19.70
C ALA A 139 -25.94 36.68 -20.05
N GLY A 140 -27.10 37.27 -20.40
CA GLY A 140 -28.28 36.58 -20.88
C GLY A 140 -29.29 36.21 -19.79
N LEU A 141 -29.07 36.61 -18.54
CA LEU A 141 -30.06 36.45 -17.46
C LEU A 141 -31.19 37.47 -17.62
N LYS A 142 -32.25 37.06 -18.31
CA LYS A 142 -33.40 37.91 -18.64
C LYS A 142 -34.53 37.84 -17.61
N SER A 143 -34.52 36.82 -16.75
CA SER A 143 -35.44 36.62 -15.64
C SER A 143 -34.60 36.40 -14.38
N LEU A 144 -34.77 37.27 -13.39
CA LEU A 144 -34.02 37.23 -12.13
C LEU A 144 -34.92 37.69 -11.00
N THR A 145 -34.75 37.09 -9.84
CA THR A 145 -35.31 37.55 -8.56
C THR A 145 -34.33 38.47 -7.84
N ILE A 146 -34.78 39.14 -6.77
CA ILE A 146 -33.87 39.89 -5.88
C ILE A 146 -32.88 38.93 -5.21
N GLU A 147 -33.35 37.75 -4.81
CA GLU A 147 -32.50 36.70 -4.24
C GLU A 147 -31.39 36.29 -5.21
N ASP A 148 -31.70 36.05 -6.49
CA ASP A 148 -30.69 35.74 -7.51
C ASP A 148 -29.62 36.83 -7.62
N LEU A 149 -30.03 38.11 -7.67
CA LEU A 149 -29.09 39.23 -7.74
C LEU A 149 -28.17 39.28 -6.52
N VAL A 150 -28.72 38.98 -5.33
CA VAL A 150 -27.97 38.90 -4.07
C VAL A 150 -27.02 37.71 -4.08
N GLN A 151 -27.46 36.52 -4.49
CA GLN A 151 -26.64 35.31 -4.59
C GLN A 151 -25.44 35.52 -5.53
N LEU A 152 -25.70 36.03 -6.75
CA LEU A 152 -24.66 36.37 -7.73
C LEU A 152 -23.63 37.34 -7.15
N LYS A 153 -24.08 38.31 -6.34
CA LYS A 153 -23.22 39.33 -5.72
C LYS A 153 -22.40 38.78 -4.57
N ILE A 154 -23.01 38.05 -3.63
CA ILE A 154 -22.34 37.49 -2.45
C ILE A 154 -21.28 36.47 -2.86
N HIS A 155 -21.62 35.59 -3.80
CA HIS A 155 -20.73 34.52 -4.24
C HIS A 155 -19.78 34.92 -5.37
N ASN A 156 -19.79 36.20 -5.78
CA ASN A 156 -18.94 36.75 -6.84
C ASN A 156 -18.98 35.91 -8.12
N VAL A 157 -20.18 35.54 -8.56
CA VAL A 157 -20.36 34.68 -9.74
C VAL A 157 -19.86 35.41 -10.99
N PRO A 158 -18.88 34.88 -11.75
CA PRO A 158 -18.40 35.56 -12.95
C PRO A 158 -19.50 35.60 -14.04
N PRO A 159 -19.76 36.75 -14.68
CA PRO A 159 -20.70 36.82 -15.81
C PRO A 159 -20.34 35.86 -16.95
N GLU A 160 -19.05 35.62 -17.18
CA GLU A 160 -18.54 34.68 -18.18
C GLU A 160 -18.88 33.24 -17.81
N LEU A 161 -18.87 32.89 -16.52
CA LEU A 161 -19.31 31.56 -16.05
C LEU A 161 -20.81 31.36 -16.32
N VAL A 162 -21.62 32.38 -16.02
CA VAL A 162 -23.06 32.37 -16.32
C VAL A 162 -23.31 32.14 -17.82
N GLN A 163 -22.60 32.85 -18.68
CA GLN A 163 -22.74 32.70 -20.14
C GLN A 163 -22.47 31.26 -20.57
N VAL A 164 -21.34 30.69 -20.17
CA VAL A 164 -20.96 29.33 -20.58
C VAL A 164 -21.92 28.28 -20.07
N VAL A 165 -22.34 28.34 -18.80
CA VAL A 165 -23.31 27.37 -18.27
C VAL A 165 -24.62 27.45 -19.04
N ARG A 166 -25.10 28.66 -19.35
CA ARG A 166 -26.36 28.85 -20.12
C ARG A 166 -26.25 28.42 -21.59
N GLU A 167 -25.07 28.53 -22.19
CA GLU A 167 -24.81 27.99 -23.54
C GLU A 167 -24.94 26.46 -23.55
N VAL A 168 -24.60 25.79 -22.43
CA VAL A 168 -24.57 24.34 -22.30
C VAL A 168 -25.89 23.76 -21.79
N ALA A 169 -26.40 24.23 -20.65
CA ALA A 169 -27.65 23.75 -20.04
C ALA A 169 -28.91 24.42 -20.59
N GLY A 170 -28.77 25.45 -21.43
CA GLY A 170 -29.88 26.23 -21.95
C GLY A 170 -30.26 27.42 -21.06
N ALA A 171 -31.30 28.13 -21.49
CA ALA A 171 -31.62 29.46 -20.97
C ALA A 171 -32.16 29.47 -19.53
N ASP A 172 -32.69 28.34 -19.07
CA ASP A 172 -33.52 28.19 -17.85
C ASP A 172 -32.78 27.54 -16.67
N VAL A 173 -31.46 27.34 -16.77
CA VAL A 173 -30.63 26.84 -15.65
C VAL A 173 -30.78 27.75 -14.41
N ALA A 174 -30.96 27.14 -13.24
CA ALA A 174 -31.20 27.88 -12.02
C ALA A 174 -29.89 28.55 -11.52
N ILE A 175 -30.00 29.74 -10.93
CA ILE A 175 -28.83 30.45 -10.37
C ILE A 175 -28.16 29.62 -9.27
N ASP A 176 -28.95 28.89 -8.48
CA ASP A 176 -28.46 27.97 -7.43
C ASP A 176 -27.61 26.82 -7.98
N GLU A 177 -27.70 26.48 -9.27
CA GLU A 177 -26.82 25.49 -9.91
C GLU A 177 -25.49 26.12 -10.37
N ILE A 178 -25.48 27.43 -10.65
CA ILE A 178 -24.29 28.19 -11.07
C ILE A 178 -23.45 28.62 -9.87
N VAL A 179 -24.10 29.00 -8.78
CA VAL A 179 -23.43 29.52 -7.57
C VAL A 179 -22.37 28.55 -7.01
N PRO A 180 -22.61 27.23 -6.88
CA PRO A 180 -21.58 26.28 -6.44
C PRO A 180 -20.33 26.28 -7.31
N LEU A 181 -20.48 26.40 -8.63
CA LEU A 181 -19.36 26.48 -9.57
C LEU A 181 -18.48 27.70 -9.27
N ALA A 182 -19.11 28.85 -9.00
CA ALA A 182 -18.38 30.08 -8.64
C ALA A 182 -17.70 29.97 -7.27
N ILE A 183 -18.39 29.43 -6.26
CA ILE A 183 -17.84 29.21 -4.91
C ILE A 183 -16.56 28.37 -4.99
N HIS A 184 -16.58 27.34 -5.82
CA HIS A 184 -15.44 26.44 -6.03
C HIS A 184 -14.50 26.88 -7.16
N ARG A 185 -14.66 28.13 -7.64
CA ARG A 185 -13.79 28.78 -8.62
C ARG A 185 -13.58 27.97 -9.88
N VAL A 186 -14.64 27.32 -10.35
CA VAL A 186 -14.64 26.62 -11.64
C VAL A 186 -14.29 27.63 -12.72
N ASN A 187 -13.31 27.28 -13.54
CA ASN A 187 -12.85 28.09 -14.65
C ASN A 187 -13.87 27.98 -15.81
N PRO A 188 -14.38 29.09 -16.40
CA PRO A 188 -15.35 29.02 -17.50
C PRO A 188 -14.82 28.29 -18.74
N GLU A 189 -13.53 28.41 -19.05
CA GLU A 189 -12.89 27.65 -20.13
C GLU A 189 -12.84 26.15 -19.83
N LEU A 190 -12.73 25.74 -18.56
CA LEU A 190 -12.86 24.32 -18.18
C LEU A 190 -14.25 23.79 -18.53
N VAL A 191 -15.30 24.55 -18.26
CA VAL A 191 -16.67 24.15 -18.65
C VAL A 191 -16.76 24.00 -20.17
N ARG A 192 -16.18 24.93 -20.95
CA ARG A 192 -16.13 24.81 -22.42
C ARG A 192 -15.38 23.57 -22.91
N GLU A 193 -14.26 23.24 -22.27
CA GLU A 193 -13.51 22.01 -22.59
C GLU A 193 -14.30 20.73 -22.25
N LEU A 194 -15.37 20.81 -21.46
CA LEU A 194 -16.17 19.65 -21.08
C LEU A 194 -17.41 19.43 -21.97
N VAL A 195 -17.82 20.41 -22.81
CA VAL A 195 -19.06 20.37 -23.61
C VAL A 195 -19.16 19.16 -24.55
N ASP A 196 -18.02 18.63 -25.03
CA ASP A 196 -17.94 17.43 -25.86
C ASP A 196 -17.11 16.32 -25.20
N TRP A 197 -17.13 16.25 -23.87
CA TRP A 197 -16.40 15.24 -23.12
C TRP A 197 -17.20 13.93 -23.07
N LYS A 198 -16.75 12.92 -23.82
CA LYS A 198 -17.50 11.66 -24.01
C LYS A 198 -17.66 10.84 -22.73
N GLY A 199 -16.73 11.00 -21.78
CA GLY A 199 -16.73 10.28 -20.50
C GLY A 199 -17.72 10.80 -19.46
N ALA A 200 -18.50 11.84 -19.78
CA ALA A 200 -19.33 12.52 -18.80
C ALA A 200 -20.75 12.79 -19.33
N ASP A 201 -21.73 12.57 -18.46
CA ASP A 201 -22.93 13.42 -18.45
C ASP A 201 -22.54 14.69 -17.70
N LEU A 202 -22.89 15.86 -18.23
CA LEU A 202 -22.50 17.15 -17.65
C LEU A 202 -23.39 17.48 -16.46
N ASP A 203 -23.11 16.82 -15.34
CA ASP A 203 -23.66 17.13 -14.03
C ASP A 203 -22.89 18.30 -13.38
N TRP A 204 -23.61 19.38 -13.04
CA TRP A 204 -23.03 20.56 -12.40
C TRP A 204 -22.40 20.26 -11.04
N HIS A 205 -22.87 19.23 -10.33
CA HIS A 205 -22.22 18.79 -9.11
C HIS A 205 -20.82 18.23 -9.40
N GLY A 206 -20.69 17.31 -10.36
CA GLY A 206 -19.39 16.81 -10.81
C GLY A 206 -18.45 17.90 -11.34
N VAL A 207 -18.98 18.91 -12.05
CA VAL A 207 -18.16 20.07 -12.48
C VAL A 207 -17.69 20.90 -11.28
N ALA A 208 -18.52 21.06 -10.24
CA ALA A 208 -18.12 21.73 -9.00
C ALA A 208 -17.01 20.95 -8.28
N GLU A 209 -17.06 19.62 -8.26
CA GLU A 209 -16.01 18.77 -7.68
C GLU A 209 -14.64 19.00 -8.33
N LEU A 210 -14.58 19.22 -9.64
CA LEU A 210 -13.33 19.60 -10.32
C LEU A 210 -12.74 20.90 -9.75
N GLY A 211 -13.59 21.88 -9.44
CA GLY A 211 -13.20 23.12 -8.78
C GLY A 211 -12.70 22.89 -7.35
N ILE A 212 -13.43 22.10 -6.55
CA ILE A 212 -13.08 21.73 -5.17
C ILE A 212 -11.69 21.10 -5.12
N HIS A 213 -11.42 20.18 -6.03
CA HIS A 213 -10.17 19.42 -6.10
C HIS A 213 -9.09 20.09 -6.96
N ARG A 214 -9.36 21.33 -7.43
CA ARG A 214 -8.43 22.15 -8.21
C ARG A 214 -7.89 21.41 -9.45
N THR A 215 -8.75 20.66 -10.11
CA THR A 215 -8.43 19.96 -11.36
C THR A 215 -8.03 21.00 -12.42
N PRO A 216 -6.80 20.94 -12.96
CA PRO A 216 -6.32 21.97 -13.87
C PRO A 216 -7.01 21.89 -15.24
N LEU A 217 -7.40 23.04 -15.81
CA LEU A 217 -7.84 23.17 -17.20
C LEU A 217 -6.87 22.49 -18.18
N GLU A 218 -5.57 22.72 -17.98
CA GLU A 218 -4.53 22.16 -18.85
C GLU A 218 -4.41 20.63 -18.73
N LEU A 219 -4.90 20.03 -17.64
CA LEU A 219 -4.92 18.57 -17.52
C LEU A 219 -5.97 17.99 -18.47
N VAL A 220 -7.17 18.59 -18.48
CA VAL A 220 -8.28 18.19 -19.36
C VAL A 220 -7.88 18.37 -20.83
N ARG A 221 -7.24 19.49 -21.18
CA ARG A 221 -6.69 19.71 -22.53
C ARG A 221 -5.65 18.69 -22.92
N GLN A 222 -4.74 18.34 -22.02
CA GLN A 222 -3.72 17.34 -22.29
C GLN A 222 -4.34 15.96 -22.53
N LEU A 223 -5.32 15.55 -21.73
CA LEU A 223 -6.04 14.30 -21.92
C LEU A 223 -6.82 14.28 -23.25
N ARG A 224 -7.49 15.38 -23.61
CA ARG A 224 -8.15 15.54 -24.92
C ARG A 224 -7.16 15.37 -26.08
N LYS A 225 -5.99 16.02 -25.99
CA LYS A 225 -4.91 15.92 -27.00
C LYS A 225 -4.43 14.48 -27.18
N LEU A 226 -4.44 13.68 -26.11
CA LEU A 226 -4.07 12.27 -26.12
C LEU A 226 -5.23 11.34 -26.49
N GLY A 227 -6.42 11.87 -26.80
CA GLY A 227 -7.61 11.09 -27.13
C GLY A 227 -8.29 10.45 -25.92
N MET A 228 -7.91 10.80 -24.69
CA MET A 228 -8.46 10.27 -23.44
C MET A 228 -9.67 11.08 -22.97
N ASN A 229 -10.64 11.33 -23.84
CA ASN A 229 -11.84 12.13 -23.53
C ASN A 229 -13.01 11.31 -22.98
N GLU A 230 -12.74 10.08 -22.55
CA GLU A 230 -13.69 9.13 -21.95
C GLU A 230 -13.49 8.93 -20.44
N VAL A 231 -12.53 9.64 -19.84
CA VAL A 231 -12.31 9.70 -18.39
C VAL A 231 -13.51 10.35 -17.71
N SER A 232 -14.05 9.79 -16.62
CA SER A 232 -15.23 10.37 -15.96
C SER A 232 -14.90 11.69 -15.22
N LEU A 233 -15.91 12.49 -14.87
CA LEU A 233 -15.70 13.67 -14.02
C LEU A 233 -15.11 13.30 -12.65
N ALA A 234 -15.54 12.16 -12.09
CA ALA A 234 -15.03 11.64 -10.83
C ALA A 234 -13.53 11.28 -10.94
N ASP A 235 -13.12 10.63 -12.03
CA ASP A 235 -11.70 10.32 -12.27
C ASP A 235 -10.88 11.59 -12.51
N LEU A 236 -11.42 12.59 -13.23
CA LEU A 236 -10.78 13.90 -13.38
C LEU A 236 -10.61 14.62 -12.03
N ALA A 237 -11.58 14.49 -11.12
CA ALA A 237 -11.49 14.99 -9.75
C ALA A 237 -10.42 14.23 -8.96
N GLU A 238 -10.38 12.89 -9.06
CA GLU A 238 -9.37 12.03 -8.44
C GLU A 238 -7.95 12.39 -8.90
N MET A 239 -7.76 12.62 -10.20
CA MET A 239 -6.51 13.13 -10.75
C MET A 239 -6.13 14.50 -10.14
N GLY A 240 -7.10 15.38 -9.89
CA GLY A 240 -6.92 16.64 -9.17
C GLY A 240 -6.47 16.44 -7.72
N ILE A 241 -7.16 15.57 -6.97
CA ILE A 241 -6.86 15.18 -5.59
C ILE A 241 -5.40 14.72 -5.46
N HIS A 242 -4.99 13.82 -6.34
CA HIS A 242 -3.65 13.23 -6.33
C HIS A 242 -2.61 14.06 -7.11
N ARG A 243 -2.96 15.29 -7.51
CA ARG A 243 -2.06 16.26 -8.16
C ARG A 243 -1.40 15.68 -9.40
N VAL A 244 -2.14 14.94 -10.21
CA VAL A 244 -1.71 14.57 -11.56
C VAL A 244 -1.63 15.86 -12.39
N ARG A 245 -0.45 16.18 -12.91
CA ARG A 245 -0.17 17.43 -13.63
C ARG A 245 -0.06 17.18 -15.13
N PRO A 246 -0.41 18.15 -15.99
CA PRO A 246 -0.33 18.00 -17.44
C PRO A 246 1.03 17.52 -17.93
N ALA A 247 2.12 18.11 -17.42
CA ALA A 247 3.49 17.71 -17.77
C ALA A 247 3.81 16.25 -17.37
N PHE A 248 3.29 15.77 -16.24
CA PHE A 248 3.47 14.38 -15.83
C PHE A 248 2.74 13.43 -16.80
N VAL A 249 1.50 13.75 -17.17
CA VAL A 249 0.73 12.98 -18.15
C VAL A 249 1.45 12.96 -19.49
N GLU A 250 1.88 14.11 -20.00
CA GLU A 250 2.60 14.21 -21.27
C GLU A 250 3.89 13.37 -21.27
N GLU A 251 4.74 13.54 -20.26
CA GLU A 251 6.01 12.82 -20.16
C GLU A 251 5.84 11.31 -19.99
N VAL A 252 4.89 10.86 -19.16
CA VAL A 252 4.68 9.42 -18.91
C VAL A 252 4.03 8.75 -20.11
N MET A 253 3.02 9.38 -20.73
CA MET A 253 2.36 8.81 -21.90
C MET A 253 3.29 8.73 -23.11
N ALA A 254 4.23 9.67 -23.25
CA ALA A 254 5.23 9.64 -24.32
C ALA A 254 6.18 8.42 -24.25
N LEU A 255 6.26 7.74 -23.10
CA LEU A 255 7.06 6.51 -22.96
C LEU A 255 6.38 5.28 -23.58
N ASN A 256 5.09 5.37 -23.94
CA ASN A 256 4.31 4.30 -24.54
C ASN A 256 4.40 2.97 -23.76
N LEU A 257 4.32 3.04 -22.43
CA LEU A 257 4.31 1.84 -21.58
C LEU A 257 3.07 0.97 -21.91
N PRO A 258 3.24 -0.36 -22.04
CA PRO A 258 2.12 -1.24 -22.35
C PRO A 258 1.08 -1.22 -21.22
N GLY A 259 -0.20 -1.18 -21.59
CA GLY A 259 -1.30 -1.22 -20.61
C GLY A 259 -1.50 0.07 -19.81
N MET A 260 -0.91 1.20 -20.22
CA MET A 260 -1.08 2.47 -19.50
C MET A 260 -2.54 2.94 -19.53
N THR A 261 -3.07 3.32 -18.36
CA THR A 261 -4.43 3.84 -18.18
C THR A 261 -4.40 5.15 -17.39
N PRO A 262 -5.49 5.95 -17.41
CA PRO A 262 -5.63 7.10 -16.52
C PRO A 262 -5.53 6.75 -15.03
N HIS A 263 -6.05 5.59 -14.62
CA HIS A 263 -5.95 5.11 -13.25
C HIS A 263 -4.49 4.91 -12.82
N HIS A 264 -3.64 4.35 -13.70
CA HIS A 264 -2.21 4.23 -13.42
C HIS A 264 -1.52 5.59 -13.22
N LEU A 265 -1.95 6.65 -13.92
CA LEU A 265 -1.42 8.00 -13.66
C LEU A 265 -1.73 8.46 -12.23
N VAL A 266 -2.92 8.16 -11.72
CA VAL A 266 -3.32 8.46 -10.34
C VAL A 266 -2.48 7.64 -9.36
N GLU A 267 -2.41 6.32 -9.54
CA GLU A 267 -1.67 5.39 -8.68
C GLU A 267 -0.19 5.77 -8.57
N MET A 268 0.45 6.06 -9.70
CA MET A 268 1.82 6.58 -9.72
C MET A 268 1.98 7.85 -8.87
N ARG A 269 1.00 8.76 -8.90
CA ARG A 269 1.05 9.99 -8.10
C ARG A 269 0.77 9.75 -6.62
N ILE A 270 -0.11 8.81 -6.28
CA ILE A 270 -0.35 8.35 -4.90
C ILE A 270 0.96 7.86 -4.27
N HIS A 271 1.71 7.03 -5.00
CA HIS A 271 2.99 6.49 -4.54
C HIS A 271 4.20 7.40 -4.80
N GLY A 272 3.96 8.65 -5.20
CA GLY A 272 4.99 9.69 -5.28
C GLY A 272 5.93 9.59 -6.49
N LEU A 273 5.60 8.78 -7.50
CA LEU A 273 6.40 8.64 -8.71
C LEU A 273 6.45 9.97 -9.46
N ARG A 274 7.67 10.32 -9.90
CA ARG A 274 7.96 11.48 -10.75
C ARG A 274 8.28 10.99 -12.17
N SER A 275 8.04 11.82 -13.17
CA SER A 275 8.33 11.48 -14.57
C SER A 275 9.79 11.08 -14.81
N GLY A 276 10.74 11.66 -14.06
CA GLY A 276 12.15 11.26 -14.06
C GLY A 276 12.36 9.80 -13.68
N PHE A 277 11.74 9.34 -12.59
CA PHE A 277 11.81 7.94 -12.17
C PHE A 277 11.21 7.02 -13.24
N VAL A 278 9.99 7.32 -13.70
CA VAL A 278 9.30 6.50 -14.71
C VAL A 278 10.14 6.39 -15.99
N ARG A 279 10.70 7.50 -16.47
CA ARG A 279 11.57 7.55 -17.65
C ARG A 279 12.86 6.74 -17.47
N GLU A 280 13.52 6.88 -16.32
CA GLU A 280 14.75 6.14 -16.03
C GLU A 280 14.50 4.63 -15.97
N MET A 281 13.41 4.21 -15.35
CA MET A 281 13.02 2.80 -15.27
C MET A 281 12.59 2.25 -16.63
N ALA A 282 11.82 3.00 -17.41
CA ALA A 282 11.45 2.62 -18.78
C ALA A 282 12.68 2.43 -19.68
N ALA A 283 13.70 3.29 -19.55
CA ALA A 283 14.94 3.18 -20.30
C ALA A 283 15.76 1.91 -19.99
N LEU A 284 15.45 1.21 -18.89
CA LEU A 284 16.05 -0.08 -18.60
C LEU A 284 15.49 -1.17 -19.53
N ASN A 285 14.30 -1.04 -20.11
CA ASN A 285 13.68 -2.09 -20.92
C ASN A 285 13.62 -3.45 -20.16
N LEU A 286 13.18 -3.43 -18.90
CA LEU A 286 13.02 -4.67 -18.12
C LEU A 286 11.90 -5.53 -18.74
N PRO A 287 12.05 -6.86 -18.84
CA PRO A 287 11.14 -7.71 -19.62
C PRO A 287 9.66 -7.64 -19.24
N ASP A 288 9.34 -7.43 -17.96
CA ASP A 288 8.00 -7.43 -17.35
C ASP A 288 7.61 -6.04 -16.80
N LEU A 289 8.24 -4.96 -17.30
CA LEU A 289 7.96 -3.62 -16.81
C LEU A 289 6.56 -3.15 -17.24
N THR A 290 5.62 -3.14 -16.28
CA THR A 290 4.29 -2.57 -16.43
C THR A 290 4.11 -1.33 -15.55
N PRO A 291 3.04 -0.52 -15.75
CA PRO A 291 2.70 0.58 -14.85
C PRO A 291 2.58 0.17 -13.37
N GLU A 292 1.96 -0.97 -13.09
CA GLU A 292 1.79 -1.54 -11.75
C GLU A 292 3.15 -1.93 -11.17
N ARG A 293 4.01 -2.55 -12.01
CA ARG A 293 5.36 -2.94 -11.58
C ARG A 293 6.24 -1.72 -11.25
N LEU A 294 6.08 -0.61 -11.97
CA LEU A 294 6.74 0.66 -11.62
C LEU A 294 6.29 1.18 -10.25
N VAL A 295 5.01 1.08 -9.94
CA VAL A 295 4.47 1.48 -8.64
C VAL A 295 5.04 0.59 -7.54
N GLU A 296 5.01 -0.73 -7.71
CA GLU A 296 5.58 -1.70 -6.78
C GLU A 296 7.08 -1.44 -6.53
N MET A 297 7.85 -1.24 -7.60
CA MET A 297 9.26 -0.85 -7.52
C MET A 297 9.45 0.40 -6.66
N ALA A 298 8.63 1.43 -6.84
CA ALA A 298 8.70 2.65 -6.03
C ALA A 298 8.33 2.40 -4.56
N ILE A 299 7.30 1.60 -4.29
CA ILE A 299 6.86 1.24 -2.93
C ILE A 299 8.00 0.54 -2.17
N HIS A 300 8.71 -0.36 -2.83
CA HIS A 300 9.81 -1.12 -2.22
C HIS A 300 11.16 -0.40 -2.29
N GLY A 301 11.21 0.81 -2.86
CA GLY A 301 12.43 1.62 -2.90
C GLY A 301 13.46 1.17 -3.95
N VAL A 302 13.02 0.44 -4.98
CA VAL A 302 13.86 0.06 -6.12
C VAL A 302 14.20 1.31 -6.93
N THR A 303 15.46 1.74 -6.88
CA THR A 303 15.93 2.91 -7.64
C THR A 303 16.49 2.50 -9.01
N ALA A 304 16.54 3.44 -9.96
CA ALA A 304 17.18 3.20 -11.26
C ALA A 304 18.69 2.91 -11.11
N ASP A 305 19.36 3.50 -10.13
CA ASP A 305 20.77 3.21 -9.83
C ASP A 305 20.95 1.78 -9.31
N PHE A 306 20.10 1.35 -8.38
CA PHE A 306 20.05 -0.03 -7.90
C PHE A 306 19.79 -1.01 -9.04
N ALA A 307 18.76 -0.77 -9.84
CA ALA A 307 18.43 -1.63 -10.99
C ALA A 307 19.59 -1.72 -12.00
N ARG A 308 20.25 -0.61 -12.30
CA ARG A 308 21.46 -0.59 -13.15
C ARG A 308 22.62 -1.36 -12.51
N GLN A 309 22.80 -1.27 -11.20
CA GLN A 309 23.83 -2.01 -10.49
C GLN A 309 23.58 -3.52 -10.54
N MET A 310 22.36 -3.95 -10.22
CA MET A 310 21.98 -5.37 -10.25
C MET A 310 22.11 -5.95 -11.65
N ARG A 311 21.73 -5.21 -12.69
CA ARG A 311 21.91 -5.66 -14.08
C ARG A 311 23.37 -5.80 -14.50
N ARG A 312 24.25 -4.92 -14.02
CA ARG A 312 25.70 -5.07 -14.28
C ARG A 312 26.26 -6.33 -13.63
N GLN A 313 25.70 -6.74 -12.49
CA GLN A 313 26.18 -7.88 -11.72
C GLN A 313 25.57 -9.21 -12.18
N TYR A 314 24.28 -9.21 -12.53
CA TYR A 314 23.49 -10.42 -12.74
C TYR A 314 22.94 -10.55 -14.18
N GLY A 315 23.17 -9.54 -15.03
CA GLY A 315 22.84 -9.56 -16.46
C GLY A 315 21.56 -8.80 -16.83
N ASP A 316 21.35 -8.66 -18.13
CA ASP A 316 20.28 -7.83 -18.71
C ASP A 316 18.89 -8.50 -18.73
N LYS A 317 18.81 -9.78 -18.37
CA LYS A 317 17.55 -10.54 -18.32
C LYS A 317 16.75 -10.31 -17.04
N LEU A 318 17.29 -9.57 -16.08
CA LEU A 318 16.59 -9.29 -14.83
C LEU A 318 15.23 -8.65 -15.07
N THR A 319 14.21 -9.21 -14.43
CA THR A 319 12.86 -8.68 -14.40
C THR A 319 12.73 -7.59 -13.34
N ALA A 320 11.74 -6.74 -13.50
CA ALA A 320 11.34 -5.75 -12.51
C ALA A 320 10.85 -6.44 -11.22
N ALA A 321 10.14 -7.57 -11.31
CA ALA A 321 9.77 -8.38 -10.15
C ALA A 321 11.01 -8.87 -9.35
N GLN A 322 12.03 -9.41 -10.04
CA GLN A 322 13.27 -9.83 -9.39
C GLN A 322 13.99 -8.66 -8.71
N LEU A 323 13.99 -7.48 -9.32
CA LEU A 323 14.59 -6.29 -8.69
C LEU A 323 13.83 -5.84 -7.44
N VAL A 324 12.50 -5.97 -7.41
CA VAL A 324 11.70 -5.75 -6.20
C VAL A 324 12.10 -6.73 -5.11
N GLU A 325 12.13 -8.02 -5.44
CA GLU A 325 12.51 -9.08 -4.50
C GLU A 325 13.89 -8.83 -3.89
N MET A 326 14.90 -8.58 -4.72
CA MET A 326 16.25 -8.24 -4.26
C MET A 326 16.27 -7.06 -3.28
N GLN A 327 15.47 -6.04 -3.56
CA GLN A 327 15.42 -4.82 -2.76
C GLN A 327 14.74 -5.07 -1.41
N ILE A 328 13.73 -5.94 -1.36
CA ILE A 328 13.04 -6.34 -0.12
C ILE A 328 13.95 -7.20 0.75
N THR A 329 14.60 -8.20 0.16
CA THR A 329 15.35 -9.22 0.91
C THR A 329 16.77 -8.78 1.27
N GLY A 330 17.35 -7.83 0.52
CA GLY A 330 18.74 -7.40 0.69
C GLY A 330 19.79 -8.45 0.32
N HIS A 331 19.36 -9.56 -0.30
CA HIS A 331 20.21 -10.65 -0.78
C HIS A 331 19.64 -11.19 -2.09
N PHE A 332 20.51 -11.38 -3.09
CA PHE A 332 20.14 -12.01 -4.35
C PHE A 332 20.87 -13.34 -4.48
N ASP A 333 20.12 -14.44 -4.49
CA ASP A 333 20.65 -15.78 -4.79
C ASP A 333 20.44 -16.07 -6.28
N LEU A 334 21.51 -16.00 -7.07
CA LEU A 334 21.50 -16.36 -8.50
C LEU A 334 21.08 -17.81 -8.76
N GLY A 335 21.10 -18.68 -7.75
CA GLY A 335 20.74 -20.10 -7.89
C GLY A 335 19.24 -20.34 -8.07
N GLU A 336 18.40 -19.33 -7.84
CA GLU A 336 16.93 -19.46 -7.86
C GLU A 336 16.31 -19.35 -9.27
N TRP A 337 17.03 -18.85 -10.28
CA TRP A 337 16.49 -18.61 -11.63
C TRP A 337 17.38 -19.12 -12.77
N ALA A 338 18.47 -19.84 -12.47
CA ALA A 338 19.48 -20.15 -13.46
C ALA A 338 19.20 -21.38 -14.35
N GLU A 339 18.32 -22.32 -13.98
CA GLU A 339 17.97 -23.47 -14.85
C GLU A 339 16.78 -24.28 -14.29
N ASP A 340 15.64 -24.26 -14.99
CA ASP A 340 14.58 -25.30 -15.04
C ASP A 340 14.15 -26.03 -13.75
N TRP A 341 13.50 -25.33 -12.81
CA TRP A 341 12.81 -25.96 -11.65
C TRP A 341 11.28 -25.86 -11.66
N GLU A 342 10.68 -25.18 -12.64
CA GLU A 342 9.22 -24.93 -12.71
C GLU A 342 8.36 -26.20 -12.84
N GLU A 343 8.93 -27.38 -13.10
CA GLU A 343 8.16 -28.63 -13.16
C GLU A 343 8.07 -29.39 -11.82
N LYS A 344 8.74 -28.95 -10.74
CA LYS A 344 8.92 -29.78 -9.52
C LYS A 344 8.58 -29.16 -8.16
N ILE A 345 7.86 -28.04 -8.08
CA ILE A 345 7.52 -27.44 -6.77
C ILE A 345 6.08 -27.75 -6.38
N ALA A 346 5.90 -28.90 -5.73
CA ALA A 346 4.74 -29.20 -4.90
C ALA A 346 5.10 -29.48 -3.44
N PHE A 347 6.36 -29.34 -3.01
CA PHE A 347 6.80 -29.96 -1.75
C PHE A 347 7.96 -29.28 -0.98
N VAL A 348 8.20 -27.97 -1.14
CA VAL A 348 9.14 -27.24 -0.26
C VAL A 348 8.34 -26.37 0.71
N PRO A 349 8.34 -26.69 2.02
CA PRO A 349 7.64 -25.87 3.01
C PRO A 349 8.30 -24.49 3.18
N GLU A 350 7.45 -23.49 3.41
CA GLU A 350 7.83 -22.09 3.61
C GLU A 350 8.87 -21.93 4.72
N GLY A 351 9.93 -21.14 4.47
CA GLY A 351 11.00 -20.88 5.43
C GLY A 351 12.21 -21.83 5.39
N THR A 352 12.25 -22.80 4.47
CA THR A 352 13.45 -23.64 4.25
C THR A 352 14.53 -22.85 3.49
N PRO A 353 15.76 -22.66 4.04
CA PRO A 353 16.80 -21.93 3.35
C PRO A 353 17.27 -22.69 2.10
N VAL A 354 17.01 -22.14 0.91
CA VAL A 354 17.44 -22.72 -0.37
C VAL A 354 18.96 -22.90 -0.42
N SER A 355 19.71 -21.97 0.18
CA SER A 355 21.16 -22.04 0.33
C SER A 355 21.65 -23.27 1.13
N TYR A 356 20.86 -23.75 2.10
CA TYR A 356 21.15 -24.99 2.80
C TYR A 356 21.05 -26.19 1.85
N LEU A 357 19.94 -26.29 1.10
CA LEU A 357 19.67 -27.39 0.17
C LEU A 357 20.72 -27.45 -0.95
N GLN A 358 21.11 -26.31 -1.51
CA GLN A 358 22.13 -26.24 -2.55
C GLN A 358 23.51 -26.68 -2.04
N ARG A 359 23.95 -26.15 -0.89
CA ARG A 359 25.23 -26.54 -0.28
C ARG A 359 25.24 -28.03 0.08
N LEU A 360 24.13 -28.54 0.62
CA LEU A 360 23.97 -29.95 0.93
C LEU A 360 24.05 -30.84 -0.32
N LYS A 361 23.40 -30.43 -1.43
CA LYS A 361 23.50 -31.12 -2.73
C LYS A 361 24.92 -31.13 -3.29
N ALA A 362 25.64 -30.02 -3.15
CA ALA A 362 27.02 -29.89 -3.62
C ALA A 362 28.01 -30.81 -2.90
N THR A 363 27.68 -31.32 -1.71
CA THR A 363 28.51 -32.32 -1.01
C THR A 363 28.63 -33.64 -1.77
N GLY A 364 27.74 -33.91 -2.73
CA GLY A 364 27.69 -35.17 -3.46
C GLY A 364 27.40 -36.38 -2.58
N LEU A 365 26.80 -36.19 -1.40
CA LEU A 365 26.48 -37.26 -0.46
C LEU A 365 25.57 -38.31 -1.14
N PRO A 366 25.94 -39.61 -1.12
CA PRO A 366 25.09 -40.66 -1.68
C PRO A 366 23.72 -40.71 -0.98
N GLY A 367 22.66 -40.95 -1.76
CA GLY A 367 21.29 -41.07 -1.23
C GLY A 367 20.61 -39.73 -0.91
N LEU A 368 21.18 -38.61 -1.37
CA LEU A 368 20.62 -37.28 -1.15
C LEU A 368 19.58 -36.93 -2.23
N ASP A 369 18.31 -37.26 -1.98
CA ASP A 369 17.17 -36.80 -2.75
C ASP A 369 16.46 -35.60 -2.08
N GLU A 370 15.47 -35.01 -2.75
CA GLU A 370 14.74 -33.82 -2.29
C GLU A 370 14.14 -34.01 -0.88
N LYS A 371 13.52 -35.17 -0.63
CA LYS A 371 12.92 -35.50 0.67
C LYS A 371 13.97 -35.63 1.76
N MET A 372 15.10 -36.24 1.43
CA MET A 372 16.19 -36.45 2.36
C MET A 372 16.90 -35.15 2.73
N MET A 373 17.06 -34.21 1.79
CA MET A 373 17.61 -32.89 2.08
C MET A 373 16.72 -32.12 3.07
N LEU A 374 15.39 -32.19 2.91
CA LEU A 374 14.43 -31.61 3.87
C LEU A 374 14.48 -32.33 5.23
N ALA A 375 14.56 -33.65 5.26
CA ALA A 375 14.66 -34.41 6.49
C ALA A 375 15.91 -34.02 7.31
N LEU A 376 17.06 -33.84 6.65
CA LEU A 376 18.29 -33.38 7.30
C LEU A 376 18.16 -31.95 7.82
N TYR A 377 17.50 -31.05 7.07
CA TYR A 377 17.22 -29.68 7.52
C TYR A 377 16.36 -29.66 8.78
N TYR A 378 15.23 -30.39 8.79
CA TYR A 378 14.31 -30.41 9.92
C TYR A 378 14.90 -31.05 11.16
N GLN A 379 15.83 -32.00 11.00
CA GLN A 379 16.57 -32.57 12.12
C GLN A 379 17.74 -31.69 12.59
N GLY A 380 17.95 -30.51 11.99
CA GLY A 380 18.98 -29.57 12.40
C GLY A 380 20.40 -30.00 12.01
N VAL A 381 20.55 -30.88 11.02
CA VAL A 381 21.87 -31.34 10.56
C VAL A 381 22.52 -30.24 9.74
N ALA A 382 23.62 -29.66 10.22
CA ALA A 382 24.37 -28.65 9.47
C ALA A 382 25.10 -29.26 8.26
N VAL A 383 25.28 -28.48 7.19
CA VAL A 383 26.04 -28.95 6.01
C VAL A 383 27.50 -29.22 6.38
N GLU A 384 28.04 -28.38 7.28
CA GLU A 384 29.39 -28.50 7.82
C GLU A 384 29.58 -29.81 8.60
N ASP A 385 28.53 -30.34 9.21
CA ASP A 385 28.56 -31.65 9.86
C ASP A 385 28.57 -32.78 8.83
N VAL A 386 27.80 -32.67 7.75
CA VAL A 386 27.81 -33.64 6.63
C VAL A 386 29.20 -33.76 6.01
N GLU A 387 29.86 -32.64 5.75
CA GLU A 387 31.24 -32.62 5.25
C GLU A 387 32.23 -33.25 6.25
N ARG A 388 31.96 -33.12 7.55
CA ARG A 388 32.77 -33.77 8.60
C ARG A 388 32.54 -35.27 8.61
N TRP A 389 31.29 -35.72 8.52
CA TRP A 389 30.92 -37.13 8.39
C TRP A 389 31.59 -37.80 7.19
N GLN A 390 31.61 -37.14 6.03
CA GLN A 390 32.25 -37.67 4.81
C GLN A 390 33.77 -37.89 4.95
N LYS A 391 34.42 -37.25 5.93
CA LYS A 391 35.84 -37.43 6.22
C LYS A 391 36.12 -38.54 7.24
N THR A 392 35.08 -39.14 7.81
CA THR A 392 35.23 -40.19 8.83
C THR A 392 35.52 -41.57 8.22
N ALA A 393 35.90 -42.52 9.07
CA ALA A 393 36.14 -43.91 8.69
C ALA A 393 34.86 -44.74 8.39
N VAL A 394 33.71 -44.12 8.12
CA VAL A 394 32.46 -44.84 7.81
C VAL A 394 32.50 -45.34 6.36
N SER A 395 32.34 -46.65 6.17
CA SER A 395 32.52 -47.30 4.86
C SER A 395 31.30 -47.21 3.92
N ASP A 396 30.10 -47.09 4.46
CA ASP A 396 28.81 -47.10 3.75
C ASP A 396 28.00 -45.80 3.95
N LEU A 397 28.70 -44.70 4.26
CA LEU A 397 28.07 -43.42 4.59
C LEU A 397 27.19 -42.91 3.44
N ASN A 398 25.94 -42.60 3.78
CA ASN A 398 24.94 -42.00 2.91
C ASN A 398 24.01 -41.11 3.75
N ALA A 399 23.09 -40.41 3.11
CA ALA A 399 22.18 -39.48 3.77
C ALA A 399 21.31 -40.11 4.87
N ASN A 400 20.77 -41.32 4.65
CA ASN A 400 20.05 -42.06 5.69
C ASN A 400 20.95 -42.39 6.88
N GLY A 401 22.21 -42.76 6.62
CA GLY A 401 23.18 -43.06 7.65
C GLY A 401 23.52 -41.85 8.52
N ILE A 402 23.71 -40.67 7.92
CA ILE A 402 23.94 -39.43 8.67
C ILE A 402 22.73 -39.08 9.53
N LEU A 403 21.52 -39.18 8.97
CA LEU A 403 20.27 -38.92 9.70
C LEU A 403 20.12 -39.87 10.90
N ALA A 404 20.40 -41.16 10.73
CA ALA A 404 20.35 -42.16 11.78
C ALA A 404 21.38 -41.89 12.90
N LEU A 405 22.62 -41.55 12.54
CA LEU A 405 23.66 -41.25 13.53
C LEU A 405 23.37 -39.94 14.28
N HIS A 406 22.95 -38.90 13.56
CA HIS A 406 22.60 -37.61 14.16
C HIS A 406 21.40 -37.71 15.12
N SER A 407 20.34 -38.44 14.74
CA SER A 407 19.17 -38.64 15.59
C SER A 407 19.45 -39.44 16.87
N LEU A 408 20.53 -40.23 16.88
CA LEU A 408 21.03 -40.93 18.07
C LEU A 408 22.03 -40.09 18.88
N GLY A 409 22.32 -38.85 18.48
CA GLY A 409 23.31 -37.98 19.13
C GLY A 409 24.75 -38.45 18.94
N ILE A 410 25.00 -39.37 18.02
CA ILE A 410 26.34 -39.88 17.72
C ILE A 410 27.05 -38.84 16.88
N THR A 411 28.17 -38.29 17.35
CA THR A 411 28.91 -37.25 16.62
C THR A 411 30.03 -37.84 15.76
N PRO A 412 30.53 -37.12 14.74
CA PRO A 412 31.70 -37.55 13.96
C PRO A 412 32.92 -37.91 14.83
N GLU A 413 33.17 -37.17 15.90
CA GLU A 413 34.28 -37.41 16.83
C GLU A 413 34.10 -38.73 17.60
N ARG A 414 32.85 -39.10 17.90
CA ARG A 414 32.53 -40.37 18.56
C ARG A 414 32.79 -41.55 17.63
N VAL A 415 32.44 -41.42 16.36
CA VAL A 415 32.68 -42.45 15.34
C VAL A 415 34.15 -42.68 15.09
N GLU A 416 34.97 -41.63 15.02
CA GLU A 416 36.42 -41.77 14.89
C GLU A 416 37.04 -42.54 16.07
N LYS A 417 36.56 -42.31 17.30
CA LYS A 417 37.02 -43.08 18.48
C LYS A 417 36.64 -44.56 18.39
N LEU A 418 35.43 -44.87 17.94
CA LEU A 418 34.96 -46.25 17.76
C LEU A 418 35.75 -46.97 16.66
N ALA A 419 35.95 -46.31 15.52
CA ALA A 419 36.75 -46.82 14.41
C ALA A 419 38.19 -47.15 14.84
N ALA A 420 38.83 -46.26 15.61
CA ALA A 420 40.18 -46.49 16.13
C ALA A 420 40.26 -47.69 17.10
N ALA A 421 39.24 -47.89 17.95
CA ALA A 421 39.19 -48.99 18.91
C ALA A 421 38.89 -50.36 18.25
N HIS A 422 38.23 -50.36 17.09
CA HIS A 422 37.72 -51.56 16.43
C HIS A 422 38.40 -51.87 15.08
N GLY A 423 39.61 -51.35 14.87
CA GLY A 423 40.49 -51.79 13.78
C GLY A 423 40.25 -51.11 12.43
N GLY A 424 39.65 -49.92 12.40
CA GLY A 424 39.54 -49.08 11.21
C GLY A 424 38.10 -48.83 10.77
N LYS A 425 37.84 -48.96 9.46
CA LYS A 425 36.56 -48.56 8.88
C LYS A 425 35.40 -49.39 9.41
N LEU A 426 34.32 -48.72 9.81
CA LEU A 426 33.08 -49.34 10.30
C LEU A 426 31.92 -49.00 9.37
N THR A 427 30.89 -49.82 9.36
CA THR A 427 29.59 -49.49 8.75
C THR A 427 28.73 -48.68 9.72
N VAL A 428 27.73 -47.97 9.21
CA VAL A 428 26.74 -47.25 10.04
C VAL A 428 26.08 -48.21 11.05
N ALA A 429 25.72 -49.43 10.62
CA ALA A 429 25.09 -50.42 11.48
C ALA A 429 26.02 -50.91 12.61
N GLU A 430 27.31 -51.11 12.33
CA GLU A 430 28.30 -51.49 13.34
C GLU A 430 28.52 -50.38 14.37
N ILE A 431 28.56 -49.12 13.93
CA ILE A 431 28.69 -47.95 14.82
C ILE A 431 27.50 -47.88 15.77
N ILE A 432 26.27 -48.00 15.26
CA ILE A 432 25.06 -48.00 16.08
C ILE A 432 25.08 -49.18 17.08
N ALA A 433 25.53 -50.36 16.65
CA ALA A 433 25.61 -51.53 17.53
C ALA A 433 26.68 -51.39 18.63
N LEU A 434 27.77 -50.68 18.35
CA LEU A 434 28.89 -50.47 19.28
C LEU A 434 28.65 -49.32 20.26
N ASP A 435 27.97 -48.25 19.86
CA ASP A 435 27.74 -47.09 20.73
C ASP A 435 26.67 -47.32 21.80
N VAL A 436 25.85 -48.38 21.63
CA VAL A 436 24.79 -48.79 22.57
C VAL A 436 25.30 -49.77 23.65
N LYS A 437 26.58 -50.15 23.62
CA LYS A 437 27.26 -50.95 24.67
C LYS A 437 28.18 -50.09 25.52
#